data_AF-A0AAW9IWB4-F1
#
_entry.id   AF-A0AAW9IWB4-F1
#
_cell.length_a   1.000
_cell.length_b   1.000
_cell.length_c   1.000
_cell.angle_alpha   90.00
_cell.angle_beta   90.00
_cell.angle_gamma   90.00
#
_symmetry.space_group_name_H-M   'P 1'
#
loop_
_entity.id
_entity.type
_entity.pdbx_description
1 polymer ?
#
loop_
_entity_poly.entity_id
_entity_poly.type
_entity_poly.pdbx_seq_one_letter_code
_entity_poly.pdbx_strand_id
1 'polypeptide(L)'
;KALLGAMFLKENSFLLIDEPTNHLDAEARQKLSNYLKKKKGFILISHDRSFLDNCVDHILSINKTNIEIQKGNFSSWWRNKELQDGFELAENEKLKKDINRLSSSAKRTSSWSDSVESSKYGTTNSGSKLDKGYVGHKAAKMMKRAKNIEARQQNMIEEKSKLLKNIESNESLKIVPLTFHDKKLVELTG
;
A
#
# COMPACT_ATOMS: atom_id res chain seq x y z
N LYS A 1 3.24 -12.87 38.24
CA LYS A 1 4.19 -13.96 37.90
C LYS A 1 3.63 -15.36 38.20
N ALA A 2 3.05 -15.64 39.38
CA ALA A 2 2.47 -16.96 39.71
C ALA A 2 1.24 -17.35 38.85
N LEU A 3 0.40 -16.37 38.45
CA LEU A 3 -0.84 -16.62 37.70
C LEU A 3 -0.57 -17.26 36.32
N LEU A 4 0.43 -16.78 35.58
CA LEU A 4 0.74 -17.27 34.23
C LEU A 4 1.20 -18.73 34.26
N GLY A 5 1.99 -19.10 35.27
CA GLY A 5 2.42 -20.49 35.48
C GLY A 5 1.24 -21.43 35.75
N ALA A 6 0.27 -20.98 36.55
CA ALA A 6 -0.94 -21.73 36.85
C ALA A 6 -1.86 -21.91 35.63
N MET A 7 -1.89 -20.96 34.71
CA MET A 7 -2.70 -21.04 33.49
C MET A 7 -2.26 -22.17 32.55
N PHE A 8 -0.96 -22.45 32.46
CA PHE A 8 -0.42 -23.56 31.66
C PHE A 8 -0.60 -24.95 32.31
N LEU A 9 -1.19 -25.04 33.51
CA LEU A 9 -1.49 -26.31 34.18
C LEU A 9 -2.88 -26.87 33.82
N LYS A 10 -3.72 -26.10 33.11
CA LYS A 10 -5.02 -26.57 32.64
C LYS A 10 -4.89 -27.31 31.31
N GLU A 11 -5.35 -28.56 31.27
CA GLU A 11 -5.45 -29.35 30.04
C GLU A 11 -6.58 -28.80 29.13
N ASN A 12 -6.39 -28.89 27.80
CA ASN A 12 -7.35 -28.47 26.77
C ASN A 12 -7.77 -26.98 26.73
N SER A 13 -6.94 -26.06 27.24
CA SER A 13 -7.16 -24.61 27.07
C SER A 13 -6.07 -23.97 26.22
N PHE A 14 -6.45 -23.09 25.28
CA PHE A 14 -5.52 -22.18 24.62
C PHE A 14 -5.46 -20.86 25.39
N LEU A 15 -4.25 -20.38 25.69
CA LEU A 15 -4.06 -19.16 26.46
C LEU A 15 -4.06 -17.95 25.55
N LEU A 16 -4.83 -16.91 25.91
CA LEU A 16 -4.71 -15.59 25.31
C LEU A 16 -3.97 -14.71 26.31
N ILE A 17 -2.83 -14.16 25.87
CA ILE A 17 -1.95 -13.34 26.69
C ILE A 17 -1.88 -11.97 26.03
N ASP A 18 -2.42 -10.96 26.71
CA ASP A 18 -2.45 -9.59 26.23
C ASP A 18 -1.44 -8.73 26.99
N GLU A 19 -0.53 -8.08 26.25
CA GLU A 19 0.53 -7.19 26.71
C GLU A 19 1.26 -7.63 28.01
N PRO A 20 1.88 -8.83 28.05
CA PRO A 20 2.46 -9.36 29.27
C PRO A 20 3.81 -8.73 29.65
N THR A 21 4.36 -7.88 28.80
CA THR A 21 5.61 -7.14 29.03
C THR A 21 5.38 -5.84 29.79
N ASN A 22 4.11 -5.45 29.98
CA ASN A 22 3.77 -4.23 30.68
C ASN A 22 4.27 -4.27 32.13
N HIS A 23 4.84 -3.16 32.60
CA HIS A 23 5.46 -3.04 33.93
C HIS A 23 6.63 -4.03 34.20
N LEU A 24 7.18 -4.70 33.18
CA LEU A 24 8.36 -5.54 33.30
C LEU A 24 9.64 -4.80 32.88
N ASP A 25 10.69 -4.97 33.68
CA ASP A 25 12.06 -4.62 33.31
C ASP A 25 12.63 -5.61 32.27
N ALA A 26 13.81 -5.28 31.73
CA ALA A 26 14.44 -6.09 30.68
C ALA A 26 14.73 -7.53 31.11
N GLU A 27 15.17 -7.73 32.36
CA GLU A 27 15.47 -9.06 32.89
C GLU A 27 14.21 -9.92 33.04
N ALA A 28 13.13 -9.34 33.55
CA ALA A 28 11.85 -10.02 33.68
C ALA A 28 11.23 -10.35 32.30
N ARG A 29 11.37 -9.46 31.31
CA ARG A 29 10.96 -9.74 29.92
C ARG A 29 11.73 -10.92 29.34
N GLN A 30 13.05 -10.97 29.53
CA GLN A 30 13.87 -12.08 29.06
C GLN A 30 13.47 -13.41 29.72
N LYS A 31 13.28 -13.41 31.04
CA LYS A 31 12.82 -14.58 31.81
C LYS A 31 11.45 -15.07 31.31
N LEU A 32 10.52 -14.16 31.09
CA LEU A 32 9.20 -14.48 30.56
C LEU A 32 9.28 -15.03 29.13
N SER A 33 10.06 -14.40 28.26
CA SER A 33 10.27 -14.86 26.88
C SER A 33 10.83 -16.28 26.84
N ASN A 34 11.87 -16.56 27.64
CA ASN A 34 12.46 -17.90 27.77
C ASN A 34 11.47 -18.94 28.31
N TYR A 35 10.55 -18.54 29.19
CA TYR A 35 9.48 -19.40 29.67
C TYR A 35 8.48 -19.73 28.57
N LEU A 36 7.96 -18.71 27.86
CA LEU A 36 6.97 -18.88 26.79
C LEU A 36 7.52 -19.66 25.60
N LYS A 37 8.80 -19.49 25.25
CA LYS A 37 9.48 -20.25 24.20
C LYS A 37 9.40 -21.78 24.39
N LYS A 38 9.27 -22.25 25.64
CA LYS A 38 9.15 -23.68 25.98
C LYS A 38 7.69 -24.17 26.01
N LYS A 39 6.72 -23.26 25.90
CA LYS A 39 5.30 -23.57 25.95
C LYS A 39 4.73 -23.68 24.54
N LYS A 40 3.58 -24.33 24.44
CA LYS A 40 2.80 -24.47 23.20
C LYS A 40 1.34 -24.12 23.49
N GLY A 41 0.57 -23.78 22.46
CA GLY A 41 -0.87 -23.56 22.59
C GLY A 41 -1.23 -22.23 23.26
N PHE A 42 -0.61 -21.13 22.82
CA PHE A 42 -0.97 -19.79 23.27
C PHE A 42 -1.02 -18.81 22.10
N ILE A 43 -1.82 -17.75 22.27
CA ILE A 43 -1.88 -16.55 21.45
C ILE A 43 -1.35 -15.42 22.31
N LEU A 44 -0.43 -14.65 21.75
CA LEU A 44 0.27 -13.57 22.44
C LEU A 44 0.09 -12.27 21.66
N ILE A 45 -0.30 -11.21 22.35
CA ILE A 45 -0.36 -9.83 21.86
C ILE A 45 0.71 -9.05 22.63
N SER A 46 1.61 -8.38 21.90
CA SER A 46 2.70 -7.59 22.47
C SER A 46 3.20 -6.57 21.46
N HIS A 47 3.46 -5.34 21.90
CA HIS A 47 4.16 -4.32 21.10
C HIS A 47 5.69 -4.44 21.14
N ASP A 48 6.25 -5.27 22.03
CA ASP A 48 7.70 -5.52 22.13
C ASP A 48 8.17 -6.53 21.08
N ARG A 49 8.87 -6.02 20.05
CA ARG A 49 9.36 -6.79 18.88
C ARG A 49 10.39 -7.85 19.27
N SER A 50 11.35 -7.48 20.12
CA SER A 50 12.41 -8.39 20.59
C SER A 50 11.83 -9.50 21.46
N PHE A 51 10.79 -9.20 22.25
CA PHE A 51 10.08 -10.20 23.02
C PHE A 51 9.37 -11.22 22.12
N LEU A 52 8.59 -10.75 21.13
CA LEU A 52 7.92 -11.60 20.14
C LEU A 52 8.93 -12.48 19.42
N ASP A 53 10.04 -11.90 18.96
CA ASP A 53 11.06 -12.62 18.19
C ASP A 53 11.65 -13.84 18.89
N ASN A 54 11.69 -13.79 20.22
CA ASN A 54 12.31 -14.80 21.04
C ASN A 54 11.36 -15.93 21.45
N CYS A 55 10.04 -15.72 21.42
CA CYS A 55 9.07 -16.66 22.02
C CYS A 55 7.93 -17.12 21.12
N VAL A 56 7.74 -16.54 19.93
CA VAL A 56 6.70 -16.97 18.96
C VAL A 56 7.30 -17.72 17.77
N ASP A 57 6.49 -18.55 17.14
CA ASP A 57 6.86 -19.32 15.95
C ASP A 57 5.94 -19.05 14.74
N HIS A 58 4.87 -18.28 14.94
CA HIS A 58 3.98 -17.77 13.91
C HIS A 58 3.58 -16.33 14.23
N ILE A 59 3.37 -15.53 13.18
CA ILE A 59 2.81 -14.18 13.28
C ILE A 59 1.44 -14.17 12.59
N LEU A 60 0.44 -13.72 13.33
CA LEU A 60 -0.89 -13.38 12.81
C LEU A 60 -0.90 -11.87 12.54
N SER A 61 -0.97 -11.49 11.27
CA SER A 61 -1.05 -10.09 10.84
C SER A 61 -2.47 -9.77 10.41
N ILE A 62 -3.05 -8.72 11.00
CA ILE A 62 -4.38 -8.21 10.66
C ILE A 62 -4.17 -6.94 9.84
N ASN A 63 -4.37 -7.03 8.52
CA ASN A 63 -4.30 -5.90 7.60
C ASN A 63 -5.71 -5.35 7.33
N LYS A 64 -5.83 -4.20 6.65
CA LYS A 64 -7.13 -3.60 6.29
C LYS A 64 -8.09 -4.52 5.54
N THR A 65 -7.56 -5.35 4.64
CA THR A 65 -8.36 -6.15 3.70
C THR A 65 -8.28 -7.64 3.95
N ASN A 66 -7.30 -8.10 4.72
CA ASN A 66 -7.07 -9.52 4.95
C ASN A 66 -6.41 -9.79 6.31
N ILE A 67 -6.44 -11.06 6.70
CA ILE A 67 -5.72 -11.58 7.85
C ILE A 67 -4.78 -12.66 7.32
N GLU A 68 -3.51 -12.57 7.69
CA GLU A 68 -2.46 -13.46 7.20
C GLU A 68 -1.77 -14.15 8.37
N ILE A 69 -1.50 -15.45 8.23
CA ILE A 69 -0.70 -16.22 9.18
C ILE A 69 0.58 -16.63 8.48
N GLN A 70 1.71 -16.24 9.06
CA GLN A 70 3.02 -16.62 8.57
C GLN A 70 3.79 -17.38 9.63
N LYS A 71 4.37 -18.52 9.24
CA LYS A 71 5.34 -19.24 10.07
C LYS A 71 6.65 -18.45 10.13
N GLY A 72 7.14 -18.23 11.34
CA GLY A 72 8.31 -17.42 11.62
C GLY A 72 8.10 -16.51 12.83
N ASN A 73 9.11 -15.69 13.10
CA ASN A 73 9.09 -14.69 14.15
C ASN A 73 8.82 -13.29 13.59
N PHE A 74 8.77 -12.27 14.46
CA PHE A 74 8.47 -10.90 14.07
C PHE A 74 9.44 -10.36 13.01
N SER A 75 10.74 -10.54 13.18
CA SER A 75 11.78 -10.09 12.24
C SER A 75 11.61 -10.72 10.86
N SER A 76 11.31 -12.02 10.80
CA SER A 76 11.07 -12.70 9.52
C SER A 76 9.80 -12.18 8.83
N TRP A 77 8.73 -11.95 9.59
CA TRP A 77 7.50 -11.37 9.07
C TRP A 77 7.72 -9.95 8.57
N TRP A 78 8.39 -9.11 9.35
CA TRP A 78 8.67 -7.72 9.01
C TRP A 78 9.45 -7.60 7.70
N ARG A 79 10.50 -8.41 7.53
CA ARG A 79 11.28 -8.44 6.29
C ARG A 79 10.43 -8.85 5.09
N ASN A 80 9.58 -9.86 5.24
CA ASN A 80 8.70 -10.30 4.15
C ASN A 80 7.67 -9.23 3.80
N LYS A 81 7.14 -8.55 4.83
CA LYS A 81 6.21 -7.44 4.67
C LYS A 81 6.84 -6.26 3.93
N GLU A 82 8.05 -5.86 4.30
CA GLU A 82 8.80 -4.79 3.60
C GLU A 82 9.06 -5.13 2.12
N LEU A 83 9.44 -6.39 1.83
CA LEU A 83 9.66 -6.84 0.46
C LEU A 83 8.37 -6.82 -0.37
N GLN A 84 7.27 -7.28 0.21
CA GLN A 84 5.96 -7.26 -0.42
C GLN A 84 5.50 -5.83 -0.68
N ASP A 85 5.58 -4.95 0.31
CA ASP A 85 5.19 -3.56 0.19
C ASP A 85 6.06 -2.83 -0.85
N GLY A 86 7.36 -3.10 -0.89
CA GLY A 86 8.27 -2.57 -1.91
C GLY A 86 7.92 -3.04 -3.33
N PHE A 87 7.56 -4.32 -3.49
CA PHE A 87 7.10 -4.86 -4.77
C PHE A 87 5.79 -4.20 -5.22
N GLU A 88 4.82 -4.07 -4.32
CA GLU A 88 3.53 -3.44 -4.60
C GLU A 88 3.66 -1.95 -4.92
N LEU A 89 4.55 -1.22 -4.25
CA LEU A 89 4.88 0.17 -4.58
C LEU A 89 5.41 0.28 -6.02
N ALA A 90 6.41 -0.55 -6.37
CA ALA A 90 7.01 -0.55 -7.70
C ALA A 90 6.00 -0.91 -8.80
N GLU A 91 5.13 -1.89 -8.54
CA GLU A 91 4.06 -2.29 -9.46
C GLU A 91 3.03 -1.16 -9.65
N ASN A 92 2.59 -0.52 -8.56
CA ASN A 92 1.69 0.63 -8.60
C ASN A 92 2.30 1.82 -9.37
N GLU A 93 3.59 2.11 -9.19
CA GLU A 93 4.28 3.15 -9.96
C GLU A 93 4.31 2.83 -11.46
N LYS A 94 4.60 1.58 -11.81
CA LYS A 94 4.58 1.12 -13.20
C LYS A 94 3.19 1.25 -13.82
N LEU A 95 2.15 0.82 -13.09
CA LEU A 95 0.76 0.95 -13.52
C LEU A 95 0.36 2.41 -13.73
N LYS A 96 0.74 3.31 -12.81
CA LYS A 96 0.50 4.76 -12.96
C LYS A 96 1.18 5.34 -14.20
N LYS A 97 2.44 4.99 -14.46
CA LYS A 97 3.17 5.42 -15.67
C LYS A 97 2.48 4.93 -16.93
N ASP A 98 2.04 3.68 -16.95
CA ASP A 98 1.29 3.12 -18.08
C ASP A 98 -0.05 3.81 -18.30
N ILE A 99 -0.81 4.08 -17.23
CA ILE A 99 -2.08 4.83 -17.28
C ILE A 99 -1.83 6.22 -17.86
N ASN A 100 -0.80 6.93 -17.41
CA ASN A 100 -0.44 8.25 -17.93
C ASN A 100 -0.07 8.20 -19.43
N ARG A 101 0.64 7.15 -19.86
CA ARG A 101 0.99 6.95 -21.28
C ARG A 101 -0.24 6.64 -22.13
N LEU A 102 -1.15 5.82 -21.65
CA LEU A 102 -2.41 5.50 -22.33
C LEU A 102 -3.31 6.75 -22.40
N SER A 103 -3.43 7.50 -21.30
CA SER A 103 -4.22 8.73 -21.23
C SER A 103 -3.69 9.81 -22.18
N SER A 104 -2.38 10.03 -22.24
CA SER A 104 -1.78 10.98 -23.20
C SER A 104 -1.95 10.54 -24.65
N SER A 105 -1.96 9.24 -24.92
CA SER A 105 -2.25 8.71 -26.27
C SER A 105 -3.72 8.90 -26.64
N ALA A 106 -4.65 8.65 -25.72
CA ALA A 106 -6.09 8.91 -25.93
C ALA A 106 -6.35 10.39 -26.21
N LYS A 107 -5.76 11.30 -25.41
CA LYS A 107 -5.85 12.75 -25.64
C LYS A 107 -5.38 13.16 -27.03
N ARG A 108 -4.24 12.61 -27.50
CA ARG A 108 -3.72 12.88 -28.86
C ARG A 108 -4.66 12.35 -29.96
N THR A 109 -5.25 11.17 -29.76
CA THR A 109 -6.23 10.61 -30.71
C THR A 109 -7.51 11.45 -30.78
N SER A 110 -7.98 11.97 -29.65
CA SER A 110 -9.10 12.93 -29.60
C SER A 110 -8.73 14.22 -30.33
N SER A 111 -7.62 14.87 -29.97
CA SER A 111 -7.23 16.16 -30.56
C SER A 111 -6.96 16.07 -32.06
N TRP A 112 -6.41 14.95 -32.53
CA TRP A 112 -6.24 14.69 -33.96
C TRP A 112 -7.59 14.54 -34.67
N SER A 113 -8.57 13.87 -34.04
CA SER A 113 -9.92 13.75 -34.59
C SER A 113 -10.62 15.10 -34.71
N ASP A 114 -10.50 15.95 -33.69
CA ASP A 114 -11.05 17.31 -33.69
C ASP A 114 -10.41 18.19 -34.79
N SER A 115 -9.10 18.01 -35.01
CA SER A 115 -8.35 18.70 -36.07
C SER A 115 -8.78 18.24 -37.47
N VAL A 116 -9.04 16.94 -37.65
CA VAL A 116 -9.57 16.41 -38.92
C VAL A 116 -10.99 16.89 -39.17
N GLU A 117 -11.84 17.00 -38.15
CA GLU A 117 -13.18 17.55 -38.33
C GLU A 117 -13.21 19.03 -38.66
N SER A 118 -12.36 19.84 -38.02
CA SER A 118 -12.27 21.26 -38.36
C SER A 118 -11.80 21.48 -39.81
N SER A 119 -10.96 20.58 -40.35
CA SER A 119 -10.50 20.64 -41.74
C SER A 119 -11.61 20.43 -42.80
N LYS A 120 -12.78 19.90 -42.43
CA LYS A 120 -13.96 19.79 -43.32
C LYS A 120 -14.55 21.15 -43.69
N TYR A 121 -14.32 22.17 -42.88
CA TYR A 121 -14.95 23.49 -43.00
C TYR A 121 -14.05 24.55 -43.67
N GLY A 122 -12.83 24.18 -44.09
CA GLY A 122 -11.87 25.10 -44.72
C GLY A 122 -12.05 25.31 -46.23
N THR A 123 -11.32 26.29 -46.77
CA THR A 123 -11.18 26.61 -48.20
C THR A 123 -9.76 26.28 -48.67
N THR A 124 -9.56 25.92 -49.95
CA THR A 124 -8.19 25.77 -50.49
C THR A 124 -7.51 27.14 -50.65
N ASN A 125 -6.17 27.16 -50.73
CA ASN A 125 -5.39 28.39 -51.00
C ASN A 125 -5.82 29.13 -52.29
N SER A 126 -6.55 28.46 -53.18
CA SER A 126 -7.10 28.98 -54.44
C SER A 126 -8.56 29.46 -54.33
N GLY A 127 -9.16 29.50 -53.13
CA GLY A 127 -10.54 29.94 -52.91
C GLY A 127 -11.63 28.97 -53.40
N SER A 128 -11.25 27.80 -53.91
CA SER A 128 -12.20 26.78 -54.37
C SER A 128 -12.77 25.96 -53.21
N LYS A 129 -14.06 25.60 -53.29
CA LYS A 129 -14.69 24.68 -52.33
C LYS A 129 -13.98 23.32 -52.40
N LEU A 130 -13.51 22.79 -51.28
CA LEU A 130 -13.03 21.42 -51.20
C LEU A 130 -14.14 20.44 -51.62
N ASP A 131 -13.75 19.33 -52.24
CA ASP A 131 -14.66 18.20 -52.51
C ASP A 131 -15.11 17.58 -51.18
N LYS A 132 -16.26 18.08 -50.69
CA LYS A 132 -16.88 17.69 -49.43
C LYS A 132 -17.22 16.20 -49.38
N GLY A 133 -17.45 15.55 -50.53
CA GLY A 133 -17.77 14.13 -50.60
C GLY A 133 -16.58 13.25 -50.24
N TYR A 134 -15.46 13.43 -50.95
CA TYR A 134 -14.23 12.67 -50.73
C TYR A 134 -13.60 12.95 -49.36
N VAL A 135 -13.50 14.23 -48.98
CA VAL A 135 -12.93 14.65 -47.67
C VAL A 135 -13.83 14.21 -46.52
N GLY A 136 -15.15 14.32 -46.68
CA GLY A 136 -16.12 13.89 -45.67
C GLY A 136 -16.07 12.39 -45.39
N HIS A 137 -16.02 11.57 -46.44
CA HIS A 137 -15.91 10.11 -46.31
C HIS A 137 -14.58 9.69 -45.66
N LYS A 138 -13.48 10.32 -46.06
CA LYS A 138 -12.14 10.07 -45.46
C LYS A 138 -12.12 10.42 -43.97
N ALA A 139 -12.70 11.56 -43.60
CA ALA A 139 -12.81 11.98 -42.21
C ALA A 139 -13.71 11.05 -41.38
N ALA A 140 -14.88 10.66 -41.89
CA ALA A 140 -15.77 9.72 -41.21
C ALA A 140 -15.10 8.35 -40.95
N LYS A 141 -14.34 7.83 -41.93
CA LYS A 141 -13.56 6.58 -41.77
C LYS A 141 -12.45 6.73 -40.72
N MET A 142 -11.77 7.88 -40.68
CA MET A 142 -10.75 8.19 -39.68
C MET A 142 -11.35 8.32 -38.27
N MET A 143 -12.48 9.01 -38.11
CA MET A 143 -13.19 9.15 -36.84
C MET A 143 -13.62 7.80 -36.26
N LYS A 144 -14.19 6.93 -37.09
CA LYS A 144 -14.59 5.58 -36.66
C LYS A 144 -13.39 4.79 -36.12
N ARG A 145 -12.21 4.94 -36.75
CA ARG A 145 -10.96 4.32 -36.26
C ARG A 145 -10.48 4.96 -34.96
N ALA A 146 -10.52 6.28 -34.85
CA ALA A 146 -10.11 7.00 -33.65
C ALA A 146 -10.97 6.63 -32.43
N LYS A 147 -12.30 6.62 -32.57
CA LYS A 147 -13.24 6.24 -31.50
C LYS A 147 -13.03 4.81 -31.02
N ASN A 148 -12.74 3.87 -31.92
CA ASN A 148 -12.42 2.49 -31.55
C ASN A 148 -11.09 2.38 -30.79
N ILE A 149 -10.08 3.18 -31.16
CA ILE A 149 -8.78 3.21 -30.48
C ILE A 149 -8.93 3.83 -29.09
N GLU A 150 -9.65 4.94 -28.99
CA GLU A 150 -9.95 5.62 -27.74
C GLU A 150 -10.71 4.72 -26.77
N ALA A 151 -11.78 4.06 -27.22
CA ALA A 151 -12.55 3.12 -26.40
C ALA A 151 -11.66 1.97 -25.86
N ARG A 152 -10.77 1.43 -26.69
CA ARG A 152 -9.80 0.41 -26.25
C ARG A 152 -8.83 0.94 -25.21
N GLN A 153 -8.29 2.15 -25.42
CA GLN A 153 -7.37 2.78 -24.47
C GLN A 153 -8.07 3.09 -23.15
N GLN A 154 -9.32 3.54 -23.18
CA GLN A 154 -10.10 3.83 -21.99
C GLN A 154 -10.39 2.56 -21.16
N ASN A 155 -10.78 1.46 -21.82
CA ASN A 155 -10.98 0.19 -21.15
C ASN A 155 -9.68 -0.31 -20.50
N MET A 156 -8.54 -0.20 -21.19
CA MET A 156 -7.23 -0.60 -20.65
C MET A 156 -6.82 0.27 -19.45
N ILE A 157 -7.15 1.57 -19.46
CA ILE A 157 -6.93 2.46 -18.31
C ILE A 157 -7.79 2.01 -17.13
N GLU A 158 -9.05 1.68 -17.35
CA GLU A 158 -9.99 1.25 -16.31
C GLU A 158 -9.59 -0.11 -15.71
N GLU A 159 -9.16 -1.06 -16.54
CA GLU A 159 -8.63 -2.34 -16.05
C GLU A 159 -7.37 -2.14 -15.22
N LYS A 160 -6.43 -1.30 -15.68
CA LYS A 160 -5.20 -1.02 -14.94
C LYS A 160 -5.43 -0.23 -13.65
N SER A 161 -6.43 0.65 -13.61
CA SER A 161 -6.74 1.41 -12.39
C SER A 161 -7.32 0.51 -11.30
N LYS A 162 -8.09 -0.52 -11.67
CA LYS A 162 -8.61 -1.53 -10.74
C LYS A 162 -7.52 -2.39 -10.09
N LEU A 163 -6.35 -2.52 -10.74
CA LEU A 163 -5.20 -3.27 -10.21
C LEU A 163 -4.38 -2.49 -9.19
N LEU A 164 -4.62 -1.18 -9.03
CA LEU A 164 -3.89 -0.38 -8.04
C LEU A 164 -4.25 -0.83 -6.62
N LYS A 165 -3.24 -1.30 -5.89
CA LYS A 165 -3.41 -1.67 -4.48
C LYS A 165 -3.32 -0.43 -3.59
N ASN A 166 -4.27 -0.30 -2.65
CA ASN A 166 -4.24 0.73 -1.62
C ASN A 166 -3.19 0.34 -0.55
N ILE A 167 -1.98 0.85 -0.70
CA ILE A 167 -0.89 0.65 0.27
C ILE A 167 -1.15 1.54 1.49
N GLU A 168 -0.86 1.05 2.69
CA GLU A 168 -0.96 1.83 3.92
C GLU A 168 0.09 2.96 3.92
N SER A 169 -0.36 4.21 3.76
CA SER A 169 0.44 5.35 4.17
C SER A 169 0.24 5.53 5.68
N ASN A 170 1.20 5.09 6.49
CA ASN A 170 1.27 5.59 7.86
C ASN A 170 1.55 7.09 7.79
N GLU A 171 0.59 7.90 8.26
CA GLU A 171 0.82 9.34 8.38
C GLU A 171 2.06 9.56 9.25
N SER A 172 2.90 10.52 8.86
CA SER A 172 4.03 10.88 9.70
C SER A 172 3.49 11.44 11.01
N LEU A 173 3.73 10.71 12.10
CA LEU A 173 3.44 11.18 13.46
C LEU A 173 4.19 12.50 13.66
N LYS A 174 3.46 13.61 13.62
CA LYS A 174 3.99 14.93 13.99
C LYS A 174 4.15 14.96 15.50
N ILE A 175 5.31 14.56 15.98
CA ILE A 175 5.71 14.80 17.36
C ILE A 175 6.05 16.28 17.46
N VAL A 176 5.14 17.08 18.01
CA VAL A 176 5.43 18.46 18.39
C VAL A 176 5.98 18.40 19.83
N PRO A 177 7.28 18.59 20.06
CA PRO A 177 7.80 18.68 21.41
C PRO A 177 7.15 19.87 22.10
N LEU A 178 6.54 19.63 23.27
CA LEU A 178 6.06 20.71 24.13
C LEU A 178 7.27 21.53 24.56
N THR A 179 7.28 22.82 24.24
CA THR A 179 8.29 23.76 24.73
C THR A 179 8.09 23.92 26.23
N PHE A 180 8.93 23.26 27.02
CA PHE A 180 8.95 23.43 28.47
C PHE A 180 9.57 24.80 28.78
N HIS A 181 8.84 25.65 29.51
CA HIS A 181 9.24 27.04 29.78
C HIS A 181 10.11 27.20 31.03
N ASP A 182 10.31 26.14 31.83
CA ASP A 182 11.12 26.23 33.03
C ASP A 182 12.61 26.01 32.74
N LYS A 183 13.38 27.07 33.01
CA LYS A 183 14.84 27.07 33.01
C LYS A 183 15.35 26.28 34.22
N LYS A 184 16.03 25.16 33.95
CA LYS A 184 17.00 24.49 34.84
C LYS A 184 16.36 23.79 36.07
N LEU A 185 16.15 22.47 36.00
CA LEU A 185 15.63 21.67 37.12
C LEU A 185 16.71 21.21 38.11
N VAL A 186 17.97 21.03 37.68
CA VAL A 186 19.08 20.69 38.55
C VAL A 186 20.36 21.34 38.01
N GLU A 187 21.14 21.95 38.90
CA GLU A 187 22.52 22.35 38.66
C GLU A 187 23.38 21.67 39.74
N LEU A 188 24.40 20.94 39.31
CA LEU A 188 25.31 20.24 40.20
C LEU A 188 26.61 21.05 40.23
N THR A 189 26.76 21.88 41.26
CA THR A 189 28.02 22.57 41.55
C THR A 189 28.90 21.64 42.37
N GLY A 190 30.04 21.24 41.80
CA GLY A 190 31.17 20.68 42.54
C GLY A 190 32.08 21.78 43.06
#